data_AF-A0A5B1LEE3-F1
#
_entry.id   AF-A0A5B1LEE3-F1
#
_cell.length_a   1.000
_cell.length_b   1.000
_cell.length_c   1.000
_cell.angle_alpha   90.00
_cell.angle_beta   90.00
_cell.angle_gamma   90.00
#
_symmetry.space_group_name_H-M   'P 1'
#
loop_
_entity.id
_entity.type
_entity.pdbx_description
1 polymer ?
#
loop_
_entity_poly.entity_id
_entity_poly.type
_entity_poly.pdbx_seq_one_letter_code
_entity_poly.pdbx_strand_id
1 'polypeptide(L)'
;HTGLDAPKMKPAIVILCLFVASLYAADSDVPNDILEEQLYNSVVVADYDSAVEKSKHLYEEKKSEVITNVVNKLIRNNKMNCMEYAYQLWLQGSKDIVRDCFPVEFRLIFAENA
;
A
#
# COMPACT_ATOMS: atom_id res chain seq x y z
N HIS A 1 -6.01 -47.72 46.41
CA HIS A 1 -5.17 -47.40 45.25
C HIS A 1 -6.05 -46.86 44.14
N THR A 2 -5.82 -45.60 43.73
CA THR A 2 -5.71 -45.13 42.33
C THR A 2 -5.59 -43.61 42.40
N GLY A 3 -4.35 -43.12 42.36
CA GLY A 3 -4.04 -41.71 42.15
C GLY A 3 -4.35 -41.34 40.70
N LEU A 4 -5.06 -40.23 40.52
CA LEU A 4 -5.27 -39.63 39.21
C LEU A 4 -4.23 -38.52 39.07
N ASP A 5 -3.10 -38.88 38.48
CA ASP A 5 -1.99 -37.97 38.23
C ASP A 5 -2.42 -36.94 37.18
N ALA A 6 -2.58 -35.68 37.61
CA ALA A 6 -2.74 -34.55 36.70
C ALA A 6 -1.40 -34.29 35.97
N PRO A 7 -1.39 -34.17 34.64
CA PRO A 7 -0.15 -33.89 33.91
C PRO A 7 0.36 -32.49 34.27
N LYS A 8 1.56 -32.45 34.85
CA LYS A 8 2.27 -31.21 35.22
C LYS A 8 2.73 -30.51 33.94
N MET A 9 1.86 -29.67 33.37
CA MET A 9 2.18 -28.83 32.22
C MET A 9 3.34 -27.88 32.56
N LYS A 10 4.42 -27.96 31.78
CA LYS A 10 5.61 -27.13 31.94
C LYS A 10 5.26 -25.67 31.53
N PRO A 11 5.50 -24.66 32.37
CA PRO A 11 5.11 -23.27 32.10
C PRO A 11 5.77 -22.69 30.84
N ALA A 12 6.88 -23.27 30.40
CA ALA A 12 7.58 -22.87 29.17
C ALA A 12 6.75 -23.03 27.89
N ILE A 13 5.82 -24.00 27.82
CA ILE A 13 5.02 -24.25 26.60
C ILE A 13 3.92 -23.19 26.43
N VAL A 14 3.33 -22.74 27.54
CA VAL A 14 2.26 -21.71 27.51
C VAL A 14 2.82 -20.35 27.09
N ILE A 15 4.06 -20.04 27.48
CA ILE A 15 4.74 -18.79 27.11
C ILE A 15 5.03 -18.73 25.62
N LEU A 16 5.44 -19.85 25.00
CA LEU A 16 5.76 -19.89 23.57
C LEU A 16 4.53 -19.55 22.70
N CYS A 17 3.34 -20.05 23.05
CA CYS A 17 2.12 -19.80 22.28
C CYS A 17 1.64 -18.33 22.33
N LEU A 18 1.89 -17.63 23.45
CA LEU A 18 1.47 -16.24 23.60
C LEU A 18 2.32 -15.27 22.75
N PHE A 19 3.61 -15.57 22.55
CA PHE A 19 4.45 -14.75 21.67
C PHE A 19 4.07 -14.87 20.19
N VAL A 20 3.63 -16.05 19.73
CA VAL A 20 3.20 -16.22 18.34
C VAL A 20 1.90 -15.47 18.05
N ALA A 21 0.96 -15.45 19.01
CA ALA A 21 -0.30 -14.73 18.84
C ALA A 21 -0.10 -13.20 18.67
N SER A 22 0.90 -12.62 19.32
CA SER A 22 1.23 -11.18 19.16
C SER A 22 1.86 -10.83 17.81
N LEU A 23 2.43 -11.79 17.06
CA LEU A 23 2.85 -11.56 15.67
C LEU A 23 1.64 -11.50 14.70
N TYR A 24 0.48 -12.01 15.12
CA TYR A 24 -0.78 -11.90 14.38
C TYR A 24 -1.68 -10.80 14.94
N ALA A 25 -1.14 -9.86 15.71
CA ALA A 25 -1.89 -8.70 16.17
C ALA A 25 -2.32 -7.86 14.96
N ALA A 26 -3.53 -8.20 14.47
CA ALA A 26 -4.43 -7.46 13.61
C ALA A 26 -3.77 -6.35 12.80
N ASP A 27 -3.37 -6.69 11.57
CA ASP A 27 -3.42 -5.78 10.45
C ASP A 27 -4.84 -5.19 10.44
N SER A 28 -5.01 -3.99 10.99
CA SER A 28 -6.26 -3.25 10.89
C SER A 28 -6.33 -2.76 9.44
N ASP A 29 -6.74 -3.66 8.56
CA ASP A 29 -6.73 -3.46 7.11
C ASP A 29 -7.59 -2.23 6.82
N VAL A 30 -6.94 -1.09 6.53
CA VAL A 30 -7.67 0.13 6.21
C VAL A 30 -8.42 -0.14 4.91
N PRO A 31 -9.74 0.08 4.85
CA PRO A 31 -10.51 -0.17 3.64
C PRO A 31 -9.90 0.54 2.43
N ASN A 32 -9.84 -0.16 1.30
CA ASN A 32 -9.28 0.37 0.05
C ASN A 32 -9.91 1.71 -0.35
N ASP A 33 -11.22 1.89 -0.16
CA ASP A 33 -11.91 3.15 -0.47
C ASP A 33 -11.32 4.36 0.29
N ILE A 34 -10.92 4.16 1.55
CA ILE A 34 -10.30 5.21 2.37
C ILE A 34 -8.88 5.50 1.86
N LEU A 35 -8.13 4.46 1.50
CA LEU A 35 -6.80 4.59 0.93
C LEU A 35 -6.84 5.32 -0.42
N GLU A 36 -7.82 5.00 -1.27
CA GLU A 36 -8.08 5.69 -2.53
C GLU A 36 -8.40 7.16 -2.30
N GLU A 37 -9.27 7.48 -1.35
CA GLU A 37 -9.63 8.86 -1.02
C GLU A 37 -8.42 9.66 -0.53
N GLN A 38 -7.63 9.09 0.39
CA GLN A 38 -6.43 9.73 0.91
C GLN A 38 -5.41 10.02 -0.18
N LEU A 39 -5.10 9.02 -1.02
CA LEU A 39 -4.14 9.19 -2.11
C LEU A 39 -4.66 10.19 -3.15
N TYR A 40 -5.93 10.10 -3.55
CA TYR A 40 -6.56 11.05 -4.47
C TYR A 40 -6.48 12.48 -3.94
N ASN A 41 -6.78 12.68 -2.66
CA ASN A 41 -6.75 14.00 -2.04
C ASN A 41 -5.33 14.57 -1.99
N SER A 42 -4.32 13.78 -1.60
CA SER A 42 -2.91 14.21 -1.64
C SER A 42 -2.51 14.69 -3.04
N VAL A 43 -2.89 13.97 -4.09
CA VAL A 43 -2.61 14.38 -5.48
C VAL A 43 -3.33 15.69 -5.84
N VAL A 44 -4.61 15.83 -5.48
CA VAL A 44 -5.42 17.02 -5.80
C VAL A 44 -4.91 18.27 -5.10
N VAL A 45 -4.42 18.17 -3.85
CA VAL A 45 -3.81 19.28 -3.12
C VAL A 45 -2.34 19.53 -3.48
N ALA A 46 -1.81 18.80 -4.47
CA ALA A 46 -0.43 18.87 -4.93
C ALA A 46 0.63 18.53 -3.85
N ASP A 47 0.25 17.71 -2.86
CA ASP A 47 1.19 17.11 -1.91
C ASP A 47 1.76 15.82 -2.50
N TYR A 48 2.69 16.00 -3.44
CA TYR A 48 3.24 14.89 -4.23
C TYR A 48 4.20 14.01 -3.44
N ASP A 49 4.91 14.55 -2.45
CA ASP A 49 5.78 13.75 -1.59
C ASP A 49 4.95 12.73 -0.80
N SER A 50 3.84 13.17 -0.20
CA SER A 50 2.91 12.26 0.46
C SER A 50 2.26 11.28 -0.51
N ALA A 51 1.86 11.73 -1.70
CA ALA A 51 1.26 10.85 -2.71
C ALA A 51 2.24 9.75 -3.18
N VAL A 52 3.52 10.09 -3.39
CA VAL A 52 4.57 9.15 -3.78
C VAL A 52 4.83 8.15 -2.65
N GLU A 53 4.96 8.60 -1.41
CA GLU A 53 5.19 7.73 -0.25
C GLU A 53 4.04 6.73 -0.06
N LYS A 54 2.79 7.21 -0.07
CA LYS A 54 1.60 6.35 0.01
C LYS A 54 1.56 5.33 -1.12
N SER A 55 1.95 5.72 -2.32
CA SER A 55 1.94 4.84 -3.49
C SER A 55 3.00 3.75 -3.39
N LYS A 56 4.20 4.08 -2.92
CA LYS A 56 5.26 3.09 -2.63
C LYS A 56 4.76 2.03 -1.66
N HIS A 57 4.18 2.47 -0.54
CA HIS A 57 3.63 1.58 0.47
C HIS A 57 2.52 0.67 -0.09
N LEU A 58 1.54 1.24 -0.79
CA LEU A 58 0.46 0.47 -1.42
C LEU A 58 0.98 -0.53 -2.44
N TYR A 59 2.01 -0.17 -3.19
CA TYR A 59 2.60 -1.05 -4.20
C TYR A 59 3.37 -2.22 -3.56
N GLU A 60 4.11 -1.97 -2.48
CA GLU A 60 4.80 -2.98 -1.68
C GLU A 60 3.80 -3.98 -1.06
N GLU A 61 2.66 -3.50 -0.58
CA GLU A 61 1.55 -4.31 -0.04
C GLU A 61 0.69 -5.02 -1.09
N LYS A 62 1.08 -4.97 -2.37
CA LYS A 62 0.30 -5.56 -3.50
C LYS A 62 -1.11 -4.96 -3.66
N LYS A 63 -1.33 -3.73 -3.20
CA LYS A 63 -2.57 -2.95 -3.35
C LYS A 63 -2.50 -2.01 -4.58
N SER A 64 -1.92 -2.49 -5.70
CA SER A 64 -1.78 -1.70 -6.93
C SER A 64 -3.13 -1.29 -7.56
N GLU A 65 -4.19 -2.03 -7.26
CA GLU A 65 -5.56 -1.69 -7.65
C GLU A 65 -6.00 -0.32 -7.12
N VAL A 66 -5.66 0.01 -5.87
CA VAL A 66 -5.96 1.32 -5.24
C VAL A 66 -5.32 2.46 -6.04
N ILE A 67 -4.05 2.30 -6.42
CA ILE A 67 -3.32 3.30 -7.22
C ILE A 67 -4.00 3.47 -8.58
N THR A 68 -4.31 2.35 -9.23
CA THR A 68 -4.96 2.32 -10.56
C THR A 68 -6.33 3.02 -10.53
N ASN A 69 -7.14 2.76 -9.49
CA ASN A 69 -8.44 3.39 -9.31
C ASN A 69 -8.32 4.91 -9.12
N VAL A 70 -7.34 5.35 -8.33
CA VAL A 70 -7.05 6.78 -8.15
C VAL A 70 -6.62 7.44 -9.46
N VAL A 71 -5.72 6.82 -10.23
CA VAL A 71 -5.31 7.32 -11.56
C VAL A 71 -6.50 7.46 -12.49
N ASN A 72 -7.33 6.42 -12.59
CA ASN A 72 -8.55 6.45 -13.40
C ASN A 72 -9.50 7.57 -12.96
N LYS A 73 -9.66 7.78 -11.66
CA LYS A 73 -10.49 8.85 -11.10
C LYS A 73 -9.93 10.24 -11.41
N LEU A 74 -8.61 10.44 -11.33
CA LEU A 74 -7.96 11.70 -11.68
C LEU A 74 -8.14 12.04 -13.17
N ILE A 75 -7.95 11.05 -14.05
CA ILE A 75 -8.15 11.21 -15.50
C ILE A 75 -9.60 11.53 -15.81
N ARG A 76 -10.55 10.75 -15.28
CA ARG A 76 -12.00 10.98 -15.47
C ARG A 76 -12.43 12.38 -15.02
N ASN A 77 -11.81 12.90 -13.97
CA ASN A 77 -12.09 14.22 -13.42
C ASN A 77 -11.24 15.35 -14.05
N ASN A 78 -10.51 15.07 -15.13
CA ASN A 78 -9.62 16.00 -15.84
C ASN A 78 -8.64 16.74 -14.91
N LYS A 79 -8.09 16.03 -13.92
CA LYS A 79 -7.14 16.61 -12.95
C LYS A 79 -5.75 16.70 -13.57
N MET A 80 -5.31 17.91 -13.88
CA MET A 80 -3.96 18.19 -14.38
C MET A 80 -2.85 17.66 -13.45
N ASN A 81 -3.11 17.63 -12.13
CA ASN A 81 -2.20 17.06 -11.12
C ASN A 81 -1.82 15.60 -11.41
N CYS A 82 -2.62 14.87 -12.20
CA CYS A 82 -2.29 13.50 -12.61
C CYS A 82 -0.96 13.41 -13.36
N MET A 83 -0.63 14.40 -14.19
CA MET A 83 0.63 14.43 -14.93
C MET A 83 1.82 14.65 -14.00
N GLU A 84 1.71 15.63 -13.10
CA GLU A 84 2.76 15.93 -12.12
C GLU A 84 2.97 14.77 -11.16
N TYR A 85 1.89 14.12 -10.70
CA TYR A 85 1.97 12.94 -9.86
C TYR A 85 2.73 11.79 -10.53
N ALA A 86 2.44 11.48 -11.79
CA ALA A 86 3.17 10.47 -12.55
C ALA A 86 4.64 10.85 -12.75
N TYR A 87 4.92 12.13 -13.00
CA TYR A 87 6.27 12.65 -13.17
C TYR A 87 7.09 12.52 -11.88
N GLN A 88 6.49 12.85 -10.72
CA GLN A 88 7.14 12.72 -9.42
C GLN A 88 7.45 11.26 -9.07
N LEU A 89 6.53 10.33 -9.34
CA LEU A 89 6.81 8.89 -9.22
C LEU A 89 8.00 8.48 -10.10
N TRP A 90 8.06 8.98 -11.34
CA TRP A 90 9.13 8.66 -12.28
C TRP A 90 10.51 9.16 -11.82
N LEU A 91 10.58 10.41 -11.31
CA LEU A 91 11.81 11.01 -10.81
C LEU A 91 12.28 10.39 -9.49
N GLN A 92 11.35 10.05 -8.60
CA GLN A 92 11.65 9.53 -7.26
C GLN A 92 11.87 8.00 -7.22
N GLY A 93 12.20 7.39 -8.36
CA GLY A 93 12.61 6.00 -8.48
C GLY A 93 11.48 4.98 -8.59
N SER A 94 10.22 5.40 -8.59
CA SER A 94 9.02 4.53 -8.67
C SER A 94 8.49 4.40 -10.11
N LYS A 95 9.40 4.16 -11.06
CA LYS A 95 9.06 4.02 -12.49
C LYS A 95 8.22 2.77 -12.77
N ASP A 96 8.36 1.75 -11.96
CA ASP A 96 7.55 0.53 -11.96
C ASP A 96 6.08 0.83 -11.67
N ILE A 97 5.77 1.64 -10.65
CA ILE A 97 4.40 2.08 -10.35
C ILE A 97 3.77 2.77 -11.57
N VAL A 98 4.52 3.64 -12.25
CA VAL A 98 4.03 4.31 -13.47
C VAL A 98 3.78 3.30 -14.60
N ARG A 99 4.68 2.34 -14.79
CA ARG A 99 4.54 1.32 -15.84
C ARG A 99 3.34 0.39 -15.60
N ASP A 100 3.08 0.06 -14.34
CA ASP A 100 2.20 -1.04 -13.97
C ASP A 100 0.78 -0.56 -13.57
N CYS A 101 0.63 0.70 -13.10
CA CYS A 101 -0.64 1.25 -12.61
C CYS A 101 -1.23 2.41 -13.43
N PHE A 102 -0.49 2.96 -14.42
CA PHE A 102 -0.97 4.06 -15.27
C PHE A 102 -1.26 3.57 -16.70
N PRO A 103 -2.08 4.30 -17.47
CA PRO A 103 -2.21 4.08 -18.90
C PRO A 103 -0.87 4.12 -19.63
N VAL A 104 -0.75 3.35 -20.71
CA VAL A 104 0.52 3.12 -21.41
C VAL A 104 1.15 4.41 -21.95
N GLU A 105 0.33 5.42 -22.22
CA GLU A 105 0.72 6.74 -22.70
C GLU A 105 1.65 7.45 -21.71
N PHE A 106 1.42 7.33 -20.40
CA PHE A 106 2.27 7.94 -19.37
C PHE A 106 3.70 7.38 -19.45
N ARG A 107 3.83 6.06 -19.63
CA ARG A 107 5.14 5.44 -19.81
C ARG A 107 5.84 5.96 -21.05
N LEU A 108 5.14 6.12 -22.17
CA LEU A 108 5.73 6.62 -23.41
C LEU A 108 6.23 8.06 -23.25
N ILE A 109 5.41 8.93 -22.64
CA ILE A 109 5.75 10.34 -22.39
C ILE A 109 7.02 10.48 -21.53
N PHE A 110 7.16 9.69 -20.47
CA PHE A 110 8.28 9.84 -19.55
C PHE A 110 9.52 9.01 -19.92
N ALA A 111 9.36 7.95 -20.72
CA ALA A 111 10.49 7.15 -21.20
C ALA A 111 11.35 7.91 -22.22
N GLU A 112 10.78 8.85 -22.98
CA GLU A 112 11.53 9.66 -23.94
C GLU A 112 12.41 10.74 -23.28
N ASN A 113 12.20 11.01 -21.98
CA ASN A 113 12.93 12.03 -21.22
C ASN A 113 13.98 11.46 -20.23
N ALA A 114 14.24 10.15 -20.28
CA ALA A 114 15.10 9.43 -19.33
C ALA A 114 16.46 9.00 -19.90
#